data_AF-A0A151SMT6-F1
#
_entry.id   AF-A0A151SMT6-F1
#
_cell.length_a   1.000
_cell.length_b   1.000
_cell.length_c   1.000
_cell.angle_alpha   90.00
_cell.angle_beta   90.00
_cell.angle_gamma   90.00
#
_symmetry.space_group_name_H-M   'P 1'
#
loop_
_entity.id
_entity.type
_entity.pdbx_description
1 polymer ?
#
loop_
_entity_poly.entity_id
_entity_poly.type
_entity_poly.pdbx_seq_one_letter_code
_entity_poly.pdbx_strand_id
1 'polypeptide(L)'
;MFCYHLLKENEAAARTHGRKKRRSKPGTAALREIRHYQKSCQLLIPVAPFIRCVKEITHQYSTEVSRWTPEAVLALQEAAEEYLVHLFEDGMLCAIHAKRVTLSKL
;
A
#
# COMPACT_ATOMS: atom_id res chain seq x y z
N MET A 1 19.71 -34.44 18.73
CA MET A 1 20.73 -33.71 17.94
C MET A 1 20.02 -33.13 16.73
N PHE A 2 19.32 -31.99 16.77
CA PHE A 2 19.74 -30.68 17.22
C PHE A 2 18.49 -29.86 17.61
N CYS A 3 18.27 -29.69 18.91
CA CYS A 3 17.59 -28.54 19.48
C CYS A 3 18.48 -28.04 20.64
N TYR A 4 18.44 -26.73 20.90
CA TYR A 4 18.93 -26.08 22.13
C TYR A 4 20.44 -25.85 22.30
N HIS A 5 21.05 -25.00 21.46
CA HIS A 5 22.32 -24.38 21.84
C HIS A 5 22.54 -22.91 21.44
N LEU A 6 21.50 -22.09 21.37
CA LEU A 6 21.66 -20.65 21.11
C LEU A 6 20.86 -19.79 22.10
N LEU A 7 21.16 -19.97 23.39
CA LEU A 7 20.81 -19.04 24.46
C LEU A 7 22.06 -18.70 25.30
N LYS A 8 22.97 -17.95 24.67
CA LYS A 8 23.88 -16.96 25.25
C LYS A 8 24.08 -15.94 24.12
N GLU A 9 23.89 -14.63 24.26
CA GLU A 9 24.28 -13.75 25.35
C GLU A 9 23.25 -12.64 25.52
N ASN A 10 22.87 -12.39 26.77
CA ASN A 10 21.97 -11.33 27.16
C ASN A 10 22.80 -10.33 27.98
N GLU A 11 23.45 -9.37 27.32
CA GLU A 11 24.08 -8.21 28.00
C GLU A 11 24.51 -7.12 27.01
N ALA A 12 23.60 -6.17 26.74
CA ALA A 12 23.92 -4.75 26.51
C ALA A 12 22.61 -3.97 26.29
N ALA A 13 21.73 -3.95 27.29
CA ALA A 13 20.63 -3.00 27.33
C ALA A 13 21.21 -1.59 27.58
N ALA A 14 21.65 -0.93 26.50
CA ALA A 14 22.02 0.48 26.54
C ALA A 14 20.80 1.28 27.03
N ARG A 15 20.93 1.86 28.22
CA ARG A 15 19.96 2.76 28.83
C ARG A 15 19.87 4.05 28.00
N THR A 16 19.10 4.03 26.92
CA THR A 16 18.70 5.24 26.24
C THR A 16 17.62 5.90 27.09
N HIS A 17 18.01 6.92 27.87
CA HIS A 17 17.07 7.80 28.55
C HIS A 17 16.00 8.23 27.54
N GLY A 18 14.74 7.86 27.79
CA GLY A 18 13.63 7.94 26.85
C GLY A 18 13.39 9.36 26.35
N ARG A 19 13.97 9.71 25.20
CA ARG A 19 13.58 10.90 24.45
C ARG A 19 12.13 10.71 24.01
N LYS A 20 11.24 11.55 24.53
CA LYS A 20 9.83 11.64 24.09
C LYS A 20 9.82 11.66 22.55
N LYS A 21 9.19 10.66 21.92
CA LYS A 21 9.06 10.61 20.44
C LYS A 21 8.39 11.91 20.00
N ARG A 22 9.13 12.78 19.30
CA ARG A 22 8.57 14.04 18.78
C ARG A 22 7.56 13.70 17.69
N ARG A 23 6.32 14.16 17.88
CA ARG A 23 5.28 14.04 16.86
C ARG A 23 5.62 14.94 15.68
N SER A 24 5.51 14.39 14.47
CA SER A 24 5.63 15.19 13.25
C SER A 24 4.45 16.15 13.13
N LYS A 25 4.66 17.34 12.54
CA LYS A 25 3.56 18.26 12.26
C LYS A 25 2.54 17.59 11.32
N PRO A 26 1.24 17.89 11.44
CA PRO A 26 0.23 17.41 10.49
C PRO A 26 0.66 17.72 9.04
N GLY A 27 0.43 16.77 8.13
CA GLY A 27 0.86 16.85 6.73
C GLY A 27 2.32 16.50 6.45
N THR A 28 3.24 16.57 7.44
CA THR A 28 4.67 16.26 7.20
C THR A 28 4.90 14.79 6.85
N ALA A 29 4.19 13.87 7.51
CA ALA A 29 4.27 12.44 7.20
C ALA A 29 3.69 12.15 5.82
N ALA A 30 2.49 12.67 5.52
CA ALA A 30 1.84 12.52 4.22
C ALA A 30 2.71 13.02 3.06
N LEU A 31 3.33 14.21 3.18
CA LEU A 31 4.23 14.74 2.16
C LEU A 31 5.51 13.90 1.97
N ARG A 32 5.91 13.14 2.99
CA ARG A 32 7.04 12.21 2.87
C ARG A 32 6.61 10.94 2.15
N GLU A 33 5.44 10.42 2.47
CA GLU A 33 4.84 9.25 1.82
C GLU A 33 4.57 9.52 0.34
N ILE A 34 3.95 10.66 0.00
CA ILE A 34 3.72 11.07 -1.40
C ILE A 34 5.03 11.05 -2.19
N ARG A 35 6.08 11.70 -1.66
CA ARG A 35 7.40 11.72 -2.32
C ARG A 35 8.07 10.35 -2.41
N HIS A 36 7.86 9.49 -1.43
CA HIS A 36 8.38 8.14 -1.44
C HIS A 36 7.72 7.32 -2.55
N TYR A 37 6.38 7.33 -2.61
CA TYR A 37 5.63 6.56 -3.60
C TYR A 37 5.79 7.10 -5.02
N GLN A 38 5.86 8.41 -5.22
CA GLN A 38 6.16 8.99 -6.54
C GLN A 38 7.55 8.63 -7.09
N LYS A 39 8.49 8.22 -6.23
CA LYS A 39 9.83 7.81 -6.66
C LYS A 39 9.91 6.32 -7.03
N SER A 40 8.91 5.53 -6.65
CA SER A 40 8.90 4.07 -6.82
C SER A 40 7.72 3.63 -7.67
N CYS A 41 7.87 2.57 -8.45
CA CYS A 41 6.78 1.98 -9.23
C CYS A 41 6.34 0.62 -8.66
N GLN A 42 6.41 0.45 -7.33
CA GLN A 42 6.01 -0.78 -6.67
C GLN A 42 4.49 -0.81 -6.47
N LEU A 43 3.87 -1.97 -6.71
CA LEU A 43 2.45 -2.18 -6.46
C LEU A 43 2.14 -2.03 -4.97
N LEU A 44 1.08 -1.29 -4.67
CA LEU A 44 0.70 -0.91 -3.30
C LEU A 44 -0.45 -1.77 -2.76
N ILE A 45 -1.28 -2.35 -3.63
CA ILE A 45 -2.36 -3.24 -3.22
C ILE A 45 -1.77 -4.63 -2.92
N PRO A 46 -2.04 -5.22 -1.74
CA PRO A 46 -1.58 -6.57 -1.48
C PRO A 46 -2.20 -7.57 -2.47
N VAL A 47 -1.36 -8.42 -3.08
CA VAL A 47 -1.77 -9.31 -4.18
C VAL A 47 -2.86 -10.31 -3.74
N ALA A 48 -2.80 -10.83 -2.51
CA ALA A 48 -3.76 -11.82 -2.02
C ALA A 48 -5.23 -11.33 -1.98
N PRO A 49 -5.57 -10.17 -1.40
CA PRO A 49 -6.91 -9.60 -1.51
C PRO A 49 -7.27 -9.20 -2.94
N PHE A 50 -6.32 -8.73 -3.75
CA PHE A 50 -6.58 -8.40 -5.16
C PHE A 50 -7.03 -9.63 -5.95
N ILE A 51 -6.33 -10.77 -5.81
CA ILE A 51 -6.73 -12.05 -6.44
C ILE A 51 -8.13 -12.48 -6.00
N ARG A 52 -8.47 -12.33 -4.71
CA ARG A 52 -9.82 -12.66 -4.22
C ARG A 52 -10.88 -11.81 -4.89
N CYS A 53 -10.64 -10.50 -5.03
CA CYS A 53 -11.52 -9.57 -5.74
C CYS A 53 -11.68 -9.96 -7.23
N VAL A 54 -10.57 -10.23 -7.93
CA VAL A 54 -10.62 -10.66 -9.33
C VAL A 54 -11.46 -11.92 -9.50
N LYS A 55 -11.27 -12.93 -8.64
CA LYS A 55 -12.07 -14.16 -8.67
C LYS A 55 -13.54 -13.92 -8.35
N GLU A 56 -13.84 -13.10 -7.33
CA GLU A 56 -15.21 -12.73 -6.98
C GLU A 56 -15.94 -12.10 -8.17
N ILE A 57 -15.32 -11.12 -8.83
CA ILE A 57 -15.86 -10.47 -10.03
C ILE A 57 -16.00 -11.48 -11.16
N THR A 58 -14.98 -12.31 -11.42
CA THR A 58 -15.03 -13.33 -12.47
C THR A 58 -16.23 -14.25 -12.29
N HIS A 59 -16.46 -14.74 -11.07
CA HIS A 59 -17.57 -15.64 -10.76
C HIS A 59 -18.96 -14.99 -10.92
N GLN A 60 -19.06 -13.66 -10.85
CA GLN A 60 -20.31 -12.95 -11.14
C GLN A 60 -20.66 -12.98 -12.64
N TYR A 61 -19.67 -13.06 -13.54
CA TYR A 61 -19.87 -13.03 -14.99
C TYR A 61 -19.77 -14.42 -15.64
N SER A 62 -18.90 -15.29 -15.15
CA SER A 62 -18.72 -16.65 -15.67
C SER A 62 -18.24 -17.59 -14.56
N THR A 63 -18.94 -18.69 -14.38
CA THR A 63 -18.56 -19.76 -13.44
C THR A 63 -17.56 -20.75 -14.04
N GLU A 64 -17.38 -20.75 -15.36
CA GLU A 64 -16.48 -21.65 -16.08
C GLU A 64 -15.01 -21.23 -15.94
N VAL A 65 -14.76 -19.93 -15.84
CA VAL A 65 -13.41 -19.37 -15.68
C VAL A 65 -13.00 -19.43 -14.21
N SER A 66 -12.31 -20.50 -13.83
CA SER A 66 -11.87 -20.74 -12.44
C SER A 66 -10.37 -20.47 -12.20
N ARG A 67 -9.56 -20.44 -13.26
CA ARG A 67 -8.10 -20.34 -13.17
C ARG A 67 -7.58 -19.09 -13.88
N TRP A 68 -6.76 -18.34 -13.16
CA TRP A 68 -6.04 -17.18 -13.66
C TRP A 68 -4.54 -17.48 -13.69
N THR A 69 -3.85 -17.04 -14.75
CA THR A 69 -2.38 -17.10 -14.79
C THR A 69 -1.80 -15.98 -13.91
N PRO A 70 -0.60 -16.17 -13.33
CA PRO A 70 0.06 -15.12 -12.55
C PRO A 70 0.24 -13.82 -13.33
N GLU A 71 0.58 -13.92 -14.62
CA GLU A 71 0.82 -12.78 -15.50
C GLU A 71 -0.46 -11.99 -15.78
N ALA A 72 -1.60 -12.68 -15.93
CA ALA A 72 -2.89 -12.02 -16.13
C ALA A 72 -3.33 -11.26 -14.88
N VAL A 73 -3.13 -11.85 -13.69
CA VAL A 73 -3.41 -11.15 -12.42
C VAL A 73 -2.52 -9.92 -12.27
N LEU A 74 -1.23 -10.05 -12.59
CA LEU A 74 -0.29 -8.93 -12.52
C LEU A 74 -0.70 -7.79 -13.45
N ALA A 75 -1.02 -8.10 -14.72
CA ALA A 75 -1.46 -7.10 -15.69
C ALA A 75 -2.75 -6.39 -15.25
N LEU A 76 -3.71 -7.14 -14.69
CA LEU A 76 -4.92 -6.54 -14.11
C LEU A 76 -4.60 -5.62 -12.94
N GLN A 77 -3.65 -6.00 -12.08
CA GLN A 77 -3.27 -5.20 -10.94
C GLN A 77 -2.56 -3.91 -11.36
N GLU A 78 -1.61 -4.00 -12.29
CA GLU A 78 -0.91 -2.83 -12.85
C GLU A 78 -1.91 -1.83 -13.44
N ALA A 79 -2.81 -2.30 -14.31
CA ALA A 79 -3.83 -1.44 -14.93
C ALA A 79 -4.79 -0.82 -13.90
N ALA A 80 -5.21 -1.59 -12.88
CA ALA A 80 -6.10 -1.11 -11.85
C ALA A 80 -5.45 -0.04 -10.97
N GLU A 81 -4.20 -0.24 -10.54
CA GLU A 81 -3.47 0.74 -9.74
C GLU A 81 -3.13 2.00 -10.55
N GLU A 82 -2.73 1.85 -11.82
CA GLU A 82 -2.50 2.99 -12.72
C GLU A 82 -3.77 3.84 -12.89
N TYR A 83 -4.91 3.19 -13.13
CA TYR A 83 -6.19 3.89 -13.25
C TYR A 83 -6.55 4.66 -11.97
N LEU A 84 -6.37 4.04 -10.79
CA LEU A 84 -6.66 4.70 -9.52
C LEU A 84 -5.73 5.88 -9.26
N VAL A 85 -4.44 5.78 -9.60
CA VAL A 85 -3.49 6.89 -9.46
C VAL A 85 -3.92 8.08 -10.31
N HIS A 86 -4.20 7.87 -11.60
CA HIS A 86 -4.68 8.95 -12.48
C HIS A 86 -5.99 9.56 -11.99
N LEU A 87 -6.94 8.73 -11.54
CA LEU A 87 -8.20 9.21 -10.97
C LEU A 87 -7.98 10.09 -9.73
N PHE A 88 -7.02 9.75 -8.87
CA PHE A 88 -6.67 10.57 -7.71
C PHE A 88 -5.94 11.86 -8.09
N GLU A 89 -5.14 11.87 -9.14
CA GLU A 89 -4.49 13.07 -9.67
C GLU A 89 -5.55 14.07 -10.16
N ASP A 90 -6.48 13.62 -11.01
CA ASP A 90 -7.59 14.44 -11.50
C ASP A 90 -8.50 14.93 -10.36
N GLY A 91 -8.80 14.04 -9.41
CA GLY A 91 -9.56 14.40 -8.20
C GLY A 91 -8.85 15.47 -7.37
N MET A 92 -7.51 15.41 -7.28
CA MET A 92 -6.73 16.41 -6.55
C MET A 92 -6.72 17.75 -7.27
N LEU A 93 -6.62 17.77 -8.60
CA LEU A 93 -6.79 18.98 -9.40
C LEU A 93 -8.14 19.65 -9.13
N CYS A 94 -9.22 18.86 -9.08
CA CYS A 94 -10.55 19.36 -8.76
C CYS A 94 -10.66 19.91 -7.31
N ALA A 95 -10.04 19.24 -6.33
CA ALA A 95 -10.02 19.72 -4.96
C ALA A 95 -9.28 21.07 -4.82
N ILE A 96 -8.13 21.20 -5.49
CA ILE A 96 -7.35 22.44 -5.52
C ILE A 96 -8.14 23.56 -6.21
N HIS A 97 -8.82 23.26 -7.32
CA HIS A 97 -9.71 24.21 -7.99
C HIS A 97 -10.78 24.76 -7.04
N ALA A 98 -11.34 23.89 -6.19
CA ALA A 98 -12.30 24.26 -5.14
C ALA A 98 -11.66 24.83 -3.85
N LYS A 99 -10.37 25.20 -3.87
CA LYS A 99 -9.60 25.72 -2.71
C LYS A 99 -9.57 24.77 -1.50
N ARG A 100 -9.63 23.46 -1.73
CA ARG A 100 -9.53 22.41 -0.71
C ARG A 100 -8.25 21.60 -0.88
N VAL A 101 -7.82 21.00 0.22
CA VAL A 101 -6.65 20.08 0.26
C VAL A 101 -7.06 18.62 0.55
N THR A 102 -8.34 18.39 0.86
CA THR A 102 -8.89 17.08 1.16
C THR A 102 -9.84 16.68 0.04
N LEU A 103 -9.59 15.49 -0.54
CA LEU A 103 -10.49 14.87 -1.50
C LEU A 103 -11.83 14.57 -0.83
N SER A 104 -12.91 14.89 -1.52
CA SER A 104 -14.28 14.57 -1.10
C SER A 104 -14.98 13.83 -2.21
N LYS A 105 -15.98 13.02 -1.86
CA LYS A 105 -16.94 12.55 -2.86
C LYS A 105 -17.64 13.78 -3.45
N LEU A 106 -17.83 13.77 -4.76
CA LEU A 106 -18.71 14.71 -5.45
C LEU A 106 -20.15 14.46 -5.03
#